data_AF-A0A831T9C8-F1
#
_entry.id   AF-A0A831T9C8-F1
#
_cell.length_a   1.000
_cell.length_b   1.000
_cell.length_c   1.000
_cell.angle_alpha   90.00
_cell.angle_beta   90.00
_cell.angle_gamma   90.00
#
_symmetry.space_group_name_H-M   'P 1'
#
loop_
_entity.id
_entity.type
_entity.pdbx_description
1 polymer ?
#
loop_
_entity_poly.entity_id
_entity_poly.type
_entity_poly.pdbx_seq_one_letter_code
_entity_poly.pdbx_strand_id
1 'polypeptide(L)'
;MIRIVPLLATCLLVSPSLALAAQPTEHPLAGTWKVTVLPRGAELTLWLVQLSEKDGKLEGKIVATAFPEFKGTRIKDLKLENNILRLTLEANDVAYDVVGVIPKGESQPKSFLGSNGALGRRDLVRFDRTDAKALTPETAQVLGGPAAEAFDRAYSTADPKEREAAFREIIKKFAGHPVAFHAAMQLVEQLALQASPDSVIRQQADEAVKLAEPYGREMQLQATTQIAQQLVRSDKYASLGVTYAEQAERMLQPSDSAMVQGRILKALVAGLAKAGNASAVKDAEARLEKINARIDEEYLKTALPFKPEKYAGREGKSQRTLLLELFTGTQCPPCVAADLACDALLQRYAPSEVVLLQYHLHIPGPDPLTSPDGEKRALYYLVDGTPVLFINGQEGPSVAGFRPDARDRFQALRRTLDARLEGEPGAKLQLSASRQGSLVDVQVKYDDLKRAGDEVKLRIALVEDRVRYAAPNGQRFHYQVVRGFVGGVAGTPLKTKSGMHAATIDTDQLRTSLGRYLTEFGKVARLPDDERPLDLKRLKVVAFIQDDKSREVFQAAQVDVPTEGSQ
;
A
#
# COMPACT_ATOMS: atom_id res chain seq x y z
N MET A 1 -100.80 42.05 -27.82
CA MET A 1 -101.03 41.29 -26.57
C MET A 1 -100.84 39.81 -26.88
N ILE A 2 -100.17 38.98 -26.03
CA ILE A 2 -100.26 37.49 -26.02
C ILE A 2 -99.72 36.78 -27.31
N ARG A 3 -98.95 35.68 -27.36
CA ARG A 3 -98.12 34.79 -26.47
C ARG A 3 -97.13 34.07 -27.47
N ILE A 4 -95.91 33.56 -27.20
CA ILE A 4 -95.30 32.77 -26.09
C ILE A 4 -95.84 31.32 -26.08
N VAL A 5 -95.18 30.22 -26.50
CA VAL A 5 -93.79 29.81 -26.93
C VAL A 5 -93.92 28.41 -27.63
N PRO A 6 -92.90 27.59 -28.02
CA PRO A 6 -91.45 27.76 -28.35
C PRO A 6 -91.01 27.06 -29.69
N LEU A 7 -89.69 27.00 -29.98
CA LEU A 7 -89.04 25.81 -30.59
C LEU A 7 -87.60 25.64 -30.06
N LEU A 8 -87.08 24.41 -29.99
CA LEU A 8 -85.74 24.10 -29.47
C LEU A 8 -84.64 24.25 -30.54
N ALA A 9 -83.44 24.61 -30.09
CA ALA A 9 -82.18 24.38 -30.80
C ALA A 9 -81.09 23.96 -29.79
N THR A 10 -80.28 22.95 -30.14
CA THR A 10 -79.32 22.32 -29.22
C THR A 10 -77.90 22.86 -29.45
N CYS A 11 -77.26 23.42 -28.43
CA CYS A 11 -75.85 23.83 -28.49
C CYS A 11 -74.94 22.76 -27.86
N LEU A 12 -73.89 22.34 -28.58
CA LEU A 12 -72.77 21.62 -27.98
C LEU A 12 -71.89 22.61 -27.20
N LEU A 13 -71.43 22.18 -26.02
CA LEU A 13 -70.37 22.86 -25.28
C LEU A 13 -69.02 22.24 -25.63
N VAL A 14 -68.06 23.07 -26.04
CA VAL A 14 -66.66 22.68 -26.23
C VAL A 14 -65.86 23.18 -25.02
N SER A 15 -65.37 22.25 -24.20
CA SER A 15 -64.54 22.57 -23.03
C SER A 15 -63.08 22.79 -23.45
N PRO A 16 -62.41 23.88 -23.02
CA PRO A 16 -60.99 24.08 -23.28
C PRO A 16 -60.14 23.23 -22.34
N SER A 17 -59.35 22.29 -22.90
CA SER A 17 -58.40 21.49 -22.13
C SER A 17 -57.20 22.33 -21.67
N LEU A 18 -57.16 22.69 -20.40
CA LEU A 18 -55.98 23.26 -19.74
C LEU A 18 -54.88 22.20 -19.64
N ALA A 19 -53.95 22.22 -20.58
CA ALA A 19 -52.69 21.48 -20.47
C ALA A 19 -51.83 22.13 -19.38
N LEU A 20 -51.75 21.51 -18.20
CA LEU A 20 -50.72 21.86 -17.22
C LEU A 20 -49.35 21.54 -17.81
N ALA A 21 -48.58 22.57 -18.14
CA ALA A 21 -47.15 22.42 -18.35
C ALA A 21 -46.52 21.99 -17.03
N ALA A 22 -46.06 20.74 -16.94
CA ALA A 22 -45.28 20.29 -15.80
C ALA A 22 -44.01 21.15 -15.70
N GLN A 23 -43.79 21.74 -14.52
CA GLN A 23 -42.48 22.33 -14.23
C GLN A 23 -41.41 21.23 -14.32
N PRO A 24 -40.21 21.52 -14.85
CA PRO A 24 -39.11 20.57 -14.78
C PRO A 24 -38.80 20.30 -13.31
N THR A 25 -39.12 19.10 -12.84
CA THR A 25 -38.79 18.65 -11.49
C THR A 25 -37.28 18.55 -11.39
N GLU A 26 -36.64 19.40 -10.58
CA GLU A 26 -35.20 19.35 -10.34
C GLU A 26 -34.77 17.93 -9.99
N HIS A 27 -33.67 17.47 -10.59
CA HIS A 27 -33.11 16.14 -10.40
C HIS A 27 -33.10 15.72 -8.91
N PRO A 28 -33.46 14.46 -8.55
CA PRO A 28 -33.56 13.98 -7.16
C PRO A 28 -32.36 14.25 -6.25
N LEU A 29 -31.17 14.43 -6.84
CA LEU A 29 -29.92 14.70 -6.11
C LEU A 29 -29.47 16.18 -6.15
N ALA A 30 -30.19 17.07 -6.83
CA ALA A 30 -29.81 18.48 -6.93
C ALA A 30 -29.78 19.14 -5.54
N GLY A 31 -28.68 19.84 -5.23
CA GLY A 31 -28.42 20.43 -3.91
C GLY A 31 -27.01 20.13 -3.40
N THR A 32 -26.69 20.56 -2.18
CA THR A 32 -25.40 20.32 -1.53
C THR A 32 -25.48 19.17 -0.54
N TRP A 33 -24.44 18.33 -0.53
CA TRP A 33 -24.33 17.12 0.27
C TRP A 33 -23.05 17.13 1.10
N LYS A 34 -23.17 16.87 2.40
CA LYS A 34 -22.03 16.41 3.21
C LYS A 34 -21.66 15.00 2.75
N VAL A 35 -20.37 14.74 2.55
CA VAL A 35 -19.85 13.39 2.29
C VAL A 35 -19.02 12.97 3.49
N THR A 36 -19.56 12.06 4.29
CA THR A 36 -19.06 11.73 5.63
C THR A 36 -18.56 10.28 5.65
N VAL A 37 -17.27 10.06 5.91
CA VAL A 37 -16.74 8.72 6.18
C VAL A 37 -16.95 8.35 7.65
N LEU A 38 -17.17 7.06 7.92
CA LEU A 38 -17.73 6.57 9.19
C LEU A 38 -16.84 5.50 9.85
N PRO A 39 -15.59 5.82 10.25
CA PRO A 39 -14.65 4.88 10.83
C PRO A 39 -15.00 4.53 12.29
N ARG A 40 -15.21 3.23 12.59
CA ARG A 40 -15.35 2.69 13.96
C ARG A 40 -16.44 3.34 14.84
N GLY A 41 -17.40 4.04 14.24
CA GLY A 41 -18.48 4.74 14.95
C GLY A 41 -18.26 6.24 15.18
N ALA A 42 -17.10 6.78 14.78
CA ALA A 42 -16.89 8.22 14.61
C ALA A 42 -17.35 8.69 13.22
N GLU A 43 -17.54 9.99 13.04
CA GLU A 43 -17.91 10.62 11.76
C GLU A 43 -16.88 11.68 11.33
N LEU A 44 -16.44 11.63 10.07
CA LEU A 44 -15.54 12.62 9.46
C LEU A 44 -16.15 13.12 8.13
N THR A 45 -16.72 14.32 8.11
CA THR A 45 -17.18 14.97 6.87
C THR A 45 -15.96 15.44 6.07
N LEU A 46 -15.64 14.80 4.95
CA LEU A 46 -14.44 15.16 4.17
C LEU A 46 -14.73 16.31 3.19
N TRP A 47 -15.89 16.25 2.54
CA TRP A 47 -16.28 17.16 1.46
C TRP A 47 -17.71 17.69 1.63
N LEU A 48 -17.94 18.91 1.17
CA LEU A 48 -19.26 19.37 0.72
C LEU A 48 -19.29 19.30 -0.81
N VAL A 49 -20.19 18.51 -1.37
CA VAL A 49 -20.36 18.34 -2.83
C VAL A 49 -21.70 18.94 -3.24
N GLN A 50 -21.69 19.96 -4.10
CA GLN A 50 -22.92 20.43 -4.74
C GLN A 50 -23.12 19.67 -6.06
N LEU A 51 -24.30 19.09 -6.22
CA LEU A 51 -24.78 18.45 -7.44
C LEU A 51 -25.86 19.35 -8.08
N SER A 52 -25.90 19.41 -9.41
CA SER A 52 -26.86 20.21 -10.16
C SER A 52 -27.12 19.58 -11.52
N GLU A 53 -28.34 19.68 -12.04
CA GLU A 53 -28.65 19.23 -13.40
C GLU A 53 -28.42 20.35 -14.41
N LYS A 54 -27.84 20.01 -15.55
CA LYS A 54 -27.71 20.89 -16.72
C LYS A 54 -27.76 20.05 -18.00
N ASP A 55 -28.53 20.50 -18.98
CA ASP A 55 -28.69 19.85 -20.30
C ASP A 55 -29.04 18.34 -20.20
N GLY A 56 -29.84 17.96 -19.20
CA GLY A 56 -30.24 16.57 -18.90
C GLY A 56 -29.13 15.69 -18.30
N LYS A 57 -28.06 16.31 -17.77
CA LYS A 57 -26.91 15.62 -17.16
C LYS A 57 -26.65 16.15 -15.76
N LEU A 58 -26.20 15.25 -14.87
CA LEU A 58 -25.79 15.61 -13.52
C LEU A 58 -24.34 16.16 -13.56
N GLU A 59 -24.18 17.45 -13.27
CA GLU A 59 -22.90 18.09 -13.01
C GLU A 59 -22.65 18.17 -11.48
N GLY A 60 -21.41 18.40 -11.09
CA GLY A 60 -21.06 18.56 -9.68
C GLY A 60 -19.79 19.37 -9.44
N LYS A 61 -19.65 19.92 -8.23
CA LYS A 61 -18.47 20.66 -7.78
C LYS A 61 -18.23 20.50 -6.28
N ILE A 62 -16.98 20.63 -5.86
CA ILE A 62 -16.63 20.74 -4.45
C ILE A 62 -16.93 22.16 -3.97
N VAL A 63 -17.69 22.29 -2.88
CA VAL A 63 -18.03 23.56 -2.23
C VAL A 63 -17.03 23.89 -1.12
N ALA A 64 -16.69 22.89 -0.29
CA ALA A 64 -15.72 23.01 0.78
C ALA A 64 -15.09 21.65 1.12
N THR A 65 -13.94 21.68 1.81
CA THR A 65 -13.17 20.51 2.22
C THR A 65 -12.68 20.72 3.66
N ALA A 66 -12.80 19.70 4.53
CA ALA A 66 -12.55 19.87 5.95
C ALA A 66 -11.08 20.08 6.32
N PHE A 67 -10.18 19.31 5.71
CA PHE A 67 -8.77 19.21 6.13
C PHE A 67 -7.81 19.69 5.03
N PRO A 68 -6.60 20.15 5.37
CA PRO A 68 -5.63 20.70 4.41
C PRO A 68 -5.27 19.75 3.26
N GLU A 69 -5.22 18.44 3.51
CA GLU A 69 -4.90 17.40 2.54
C GLU A 69 -5.97 17.16 1.47
N PHE A 70 -7.20 17.66 1.69
CA PHE A 70 -8.26 17.67 0.68
C PHE A 70 -8.37 19.02 -0.04
N LYS A 71 -7.58 20.03 0.32
CA LYS A 71 -7.68 21.38 -0.24
C LYS A 71 -7.41 21.36 -1.74
N GLY A 72 -8.39 21.83 -2.52
CA GLY A 72 -8.33 21.80 -3.98
C GLY A 72 -8.79 20.49 -4.62
N THR A 73 -9.50 19.62 -3.87
CA THR A 73 -10.17 18.44 -4.42
C THR A 73 -10.95 18.79 -5.69
N ARG A 74 -10.85 17.95 -6.72
CA ARG A 74 -11.62 18.06 -7.97
C ARG A 74 -12.47 16.82 -8.20
N ILE A 75 -13.61 16.98 -8.87
CA ILE A 75 -14.36 15.84 -9.44
C ILE A 75 -13.76 15.57 -10.83
N LYS A 76 -13.25 14.36 -11.05
CA LYS A 76 -12.71 13.91 -12.35
C LYS A 76 -13.71 13.11 -13.17
N ASP A 77 -14.61 12.38 -12.51
CA ASP A 77 -15.68 11.62 -13.15
C ASP A 77 -16.92 11.65 -12.24
N LEU A 78 -18.10 11.70 -12.86
CA LEU A 78 -19.40 11.72 -12.20
C LEU A 78 -20.39 10.94 -13.07
N LYS A 79 -20.97 9.88 -12.50
CA LYS A 79 -21.99 9.05 -13.17
C LYS A 79 -23.13 8.74 -12.22
N LEU A 80 -24.33 8.55 -12.76
CA LEU A 80 -25.50 8.07 -12.04
C LEU A 80 -26.18 6.98 -12.88
N GLU A 81 -26.11 5.74 -12.41
CA GLU A 81 -26.61 4.56 -13.13
C GLU A 81 -27.32 3.63 -12.14
N ASN A 82 -28.53 3.18 -12.45
CA ASN A 82 -29.27 2.19 -11.64
C ASN A 82 -29.45 2.55 -10.14
N ASN A 83 -29.59 3.84 -9.82
CA ASN A 83 -29.61 4.41 -8.45
C ASN A 83 -28.25 4.35 -7.72
N ILE A 84 -27.14 4.17 -8.44
CA ILE A 84 -25.78 4.27 -7.93
C ILE A 84 -25.15 5.56 -8.45
N LEU A 85 -24.89 6.51 -7.55
CA LEU A 85 -24.02 7.66 -7.80
C LEU A 85 -22.55 7.18 -7.73
N ARG A 86 -21.73 7.56 -8.69
CA ARG A 86 -20.27 7.36 -8.67
C ARG A 86 -19.56 8.69 -8.88
N LEU A 87 -18.55 8.94 -8.06
CA LEU A 87 -17.74 10.14 -8.06
C LEU A 87 -16.27 9.73 -7.95
N THR A 88 -15.46 9.99 -8.98
CA THR A 88 -14.00 9.98 -8.82
C THR A 88 -13.58 11.36 -8.36
N LEU A 89 -13.20 11.49 -7.08
CA LEU A 89 -12.61 12.70 -6.53
C LEU A 89 -11.08 12.58 -6.56
N GLU A 90 -10.36 13.67 -6.80
CA GLU A 90 -8.89 13.71 -6.75
C GLU A 90 -8.40 14.83 -5.83
N ALA A 91 -7.51 14.48 -4.89
CA ALA A 91 -6.81 15.40 -4.01
C ALA A 91 -5.40 14.85 -3.71
N ASN A 92 -4.37 15.71 -3.71
CA ASN A 92 -2.97 15.36 -3.43
C ASN A 92 -2.48 14.08 -4.16
N ASP A 93 -2.74 14.01 -5.47
CA ASP A 93 -2.45 12.86 -6.36
C ASP A 93 -3.10 11.52 -5.96
N VAL A 94 -4.02 11.52 -4.99
CA VAL A 94 -4.85 10.37 -4.60
C VAL A 94 -6.22 10.47 -5.25
N ALA A 95 -6.61 9.41 -5.97
CA ALA A 95 -7.98 9.23 -6.45
C ALA A 95 -8.84 8.49 -5.40
N TYR A 96 -10.04 9.00 -5.19
CA TYR A 96 -11.06 8.50 -4.27
C TYR A 96 -12.29 8.08 -5.09
N ASP A 97 -12.59 6.78 -5.12
CA ASP A 97 -13.79 6.21 -5.77
C ASP A 97 -14.96 6.18 -4.78
N VAL A 98 -15.72 7.27 -4.76
CA VAL A 98 -16.87 7.45 -3.88
C VAL A 98 -18.14 6.97 -4.58
N VAL A 99 -18.81 5.99 -3.97
CA VAL A 99 -20.04 5.35 -4.43
C VAL A 99 -21.17 5.72 -3.46
N GLY A 100 -22.35 6.03 -3.98
CA GLY A 100 -23.56 6.31 -3.22
C GLY A 100 -24.75 5.47 -3.70
N VAL A 101 -25.42 4.78 -2.77
CA VAL A 101 -26.57 3.90 -3.03
C VAL A 101 -27.85 4.66 -2.68
N ILE A 102 -28.57 5.11 -3.70
CA ILE A 102 -29.75 5.97 -3.55
C ILE A 102 -30.98 5.10 -3.25
N PRO A 103 -31.80 5.44 -2.22
CA PRO A 103 -33.02 4.71 -1.89
C PRO A 103 -34.00 4.61 -3.07
N LYS A 104 -34.47 3.40 -3.36
CA LYS A 104 -35.46 3.17 -4.43
C LYS A 104 -36.82 3.73 -4.02
N GLY A 105 -37.35 4.64 -4.85
CA GLY A 105 -38.68 5.23 -4.65
C GLY A 105 -38.69 6.58 -3.92
N GLU A 106 -37.53 7.07 -3.44
CA GLU A 106 -37.42 8.44 -2.91
C GLU A 106 -37.16 9.44 -4.05
N SER A 107 -38.09 10.38 -4.26
CA SER A 107 -37.99 11.41 -5.31
C SER A 107 -37.06 12.58 -4.94
N GLN A 108 -36.84 12.82 -3.65
CA GLN A 108 -35.91 13.81 -3.11
C GLN A 108 -35.32 13.27 -1.79
N PRO A 109 -34.34 12.34 -1.83
CA PRO A 109 -33.73 11.79 -0.64
C PRO A 109 -33.07 12.88 0.23
N LYS A 110 -33.10 12.67 1.55
CA LYS A 110 -32.46 13.55 2.54
C LYS A 110 -31.09 13.05 2.97
N SER A 111 -30.90 11.74 3.03
CA SER A 111 -29.64 11.08 3.34
C SER A 111 -29.57 9.76 2.56
N PHE A 112 -28.37 9.29 2.23
CA PHE A 112 -28.16 7.96 1.65
C PHE A 112 -26.79 7.39 2.01
N LEU A 113 -26.63 6.07 1.91
CA LEU A 113 -25.41 5.36 2.30
C LEU A 113 -24.53 5.05 1.09
N GLY A 114 -23.27 4.70 1.32
CA GLY A 114 -22.29 4.50 0.26
C GLY A 114 -20.92 4.10 0.78
N SER A 115 -19.89 4.23 -0.06
CA SER A 115 -18.52 3.92 0.34
C SER A 115 -17.47 4.75 -0.39
N ASN A 116 -16.32 4.97 0.24
CA ASN A 116 -15.18 5.72 -0.30
C ASN A 116 -13.97 4.78 -0.46
N GLY A 117 -13.54 4.52 -1.68
CA GLY A 117 -12.38 3.67 -1.98
C GLY A 117 -11.12 4.48 -2.29
N ALA A 118 -10.06 4.32 -1.49
CA ALA A 118 -8.76 4.96 -1.70
C ALA A 118 -7.62 4.11 -1.13
N LEU A 119 -6.43 4.16 -1.76
CA LEU A 119 -5.20 3.51 -1.29
C LEU A 119 -5.37 2.01 -0.92
N GLY A 120 -6.18 1.28 -1.68
CA GLY A 120 -6.48 -0.15 -1.45
C GLY A 120 -7.44 -0.45 -0.29
N ARG A 121 -7.91 0.57 0.43
CA ARG A 121 -8.95 0.50 1.47
C ARG A 121 -10.29 0.98 0.92
N ARG A 122 -11.37 0.69 1.64
CA ARG A 122 -12.70 1.26 1.39
C ARG A 122 -13.43 1.45 2.71
N ASP A 123 -13.91 2.67 2.94
CA ASP A 123 -14.60 3.09 4.15
C ASP A 123 -16.11 3.27 3.90
N LEU A 124 -16.91 3.10 4.96
CA LEU A 124 -18.34 3.38 4.95
C LEU A 124 -18.59 4.90 4.80
N VAL A 125 -19.56 5.29 3.99
CA VAL A 125 -19.96 6.69 3.74
C VAL A 125 -21.44 6.89 4.01
N ARG A 126 -21.80 8.07 4.52
CA ARG A 126 -23.15 8.65 4.46
C ARG A 126 -23.09 9.99 3.73
N PHE A 127 -24.07 10.21 2.88
CA PHE A 127 -24.34 11.47 2.21
C PHE A 127 -25.51 12.15 2.91
N ASP A 128 -25.35 13.37 3.43
CA ASP A 128 -26.43 14.12 4.08
C ASP A 128 -26.70 15.45 3.37
N ARG A 129 -27.95 15.71 2.96
CA ARG A 129 -28.32 16.97 2.29
C ARG A 129 -28.17 18.15 3.26
N THR A 130 -27.60 19.27 2.79
CA THR A 130 -27.26 20.41 3.65
C THR A 130 -27.26 21.75 2.90
N ASP A 131 -27.52 22.84 3.63
CA ASP A 131 -27.35 24.22 3.15
C ASP A 131 -25.97 24.81 3.50
N ALA A 132 -25.08 24.00 4.11
CA ALA A 132 -23.74 24.44 4.50
C ALA A 132 -22.90 24.88 3.28
N LYS A 133 -22.21 26.01 3.44
CA LYS A 133 -21.35 26.62 2.40
C LYS A 133 -19.85 26.64 2.77
N ALA A 134 -19.52 26.19 3.98
CA ALA A 134 -18.18 26.10 4.53
C ALA A 134 -18.08 24.84 5.40
N LEU A 135 -16.86 24.35 5.58
CA LEU A 135 -16.53 23.17 6.36
C LEU A 135 -15.16 23.40 6.99
N THR A 136 -15.01 23.08 8.27
CA THR A 136 -13.79 23.28 9.07
C THR A 136 -13.47 22.00 9.86
N PRO A 137 -12.23 21.78 10.34
CA PRO A 137 -11.90 20.57 11.10
C PRO A 137 -12.80 20.35 12.33
N GLU A 138 -13.27 21.41 12.97
CA GLU A 138 -14.12 21.37 14.17
C GLU A 138 -15.58 21.05 13.83
N THR A 139 -16.05 21.50 12.66
CA THR A 139 -17.43 21.27 12.17
C THR A 139 -17.57 20.00 11.33
N ALA A 140 -16.44 19.37 11.00
CA ALA A 140 -16.35 18.16 10.20
C ALA A 140 -16.24 16.86 11.02
N GLN A 141 -15.88 16.94 12.30
CA GLN A 141 -15.49 15.77 13.10
C GLN A 141 -16.44 15.51 14.27
N VAL A 142 -16.92 14.27 14.37
CA VAL A 142 -17.59 13.72 15.57
C VAL A 142 -16.81 12.49 16.00
N LEU A 143 -15.82 12.69 16.89
CA LEU A 143 -14.84 11.66 17.26
C LEU A 143 -15.29 10.71 18.39
N GLY A 144 -16.50 10.87 18.92
CA GLY A 144 -16.96 10.16 20.11
C GLY A 144 -18.48 10.03 20.20
N GLY A 145 -18.98 9.72 21.39
CA GLY A 145 -20.39 9.42 21.65
C GLY A 145 -20.68 7.91 21.72
N PRO A 146 -21.93 7.51 22.03
CA PRO A 146 -22.22 6.17 22.55
C PRO A 146 -21.82 4.99 21.66
N ALA A 147 -21.82 5.18 20.34
CA ALA A 147 -21.39 4.18 19.37
C ALA A 147 -19.87 3.99 19.35
N ALA A 148 -19.12 5.08 19.10
CA ALA A 148 -17.65 5.07 19.08
C ALA A 148 -17.08 4.58 20.42
N GLU A 149 -17.55 5.14 21.54
CA GLU A 149 -17.10 4.73 22.87
C GLU A 149 -17.39 3.26 23.18
N ALA A 150 -18.52 2.70 22.74
CA ALA A 150 -18.80 1.29 22.93
C ALA A 150 -17.82 0.44 22.14
N PHE A 151 -17.54 0.81 20.89
CA PHE A 151 -16.55 0.13 20.05
C PHE A 151 -15.14 0.21 20.65
N ASP A 152 -14.67 1.40 21.02
CA ASP A 152 -13.32 1.58 21.56
C ASP A 152 -13.15 0.88 22.92
N ARG A 153 -14.20 0.85 23.77
CA ARG A 153 -14.20 0.01 24.98
C ARG A 153 -14.06 -1.47 24.64
N ALA A 154 -14.92 -2.00 23.76
CA ALA A 154 -14.90 -3.41 23.37
C ALA A 154 -13.56 -3.83 22.72
N TYR A 155 -13.04 -3.01 21.82
CA TYR A 155 -11.74 -3.20 21.17
C TYR A 155 -10.58 -3.24 22.19
N SER A 156 -10.68 -2.46 23.26
CA SER A 156 -9.68 -2.39 24.33
C SER A 156 -9.84 -3.44 25.43
N THR A 157 -11.00 -4.12 25.53
CA THR A 157 -11.27 -5.16 26.53
C THR A 157 -10.23 -6.27 26.41
N ALA A 158 -9.53 -6.60 27.50
CA ALA A 158 -8.44 -7.58 27.47
C ALA A 158 -8.92 -9.03 27.30
N ASP A 159 -9.99 -9.43 28.01
CA ASP A 159 -10.51 -10.81 27.95
C ASP A 159 -11.22 -11.10 26.60
N PRO A 160 -10.90 -12.24 25.93
CA PRO A 160 -11.51 -12.59 24.65
C PRO A 160 -13.02 -12.78 24.66
N LYS A 161 -13.61 -13.26 25.77
CA LYS A 161 -15.05 -13.57 25.88
C LYS A 161 -15.86 -12.34 26.24
N GLU A 162 -15.33 -11.49 27.14
CA GLU A 162 -15.91 -10.17 27.38
C GLU A 162 -15.87 -9.31 26.10
N ARG A 163 -14.76 -9.36 25.35
CA ARG A 163 -14.64 -8.70 24.03
C ARG A 163 -15.66 -9.25 23.02
N GLU A 164 -15.84 -10.57 22.96
CA GLU A 164 -16.87 -11.19 22.11
C GLU A 164 -18.27 -10.72 22.48
N ALA A 165 -18.63 -10.76 23.77
CA ALA A 165 -19.93 -10.33 24.28
C ALA A 165 -20.19 -8.83 24.01
N ALA A 166 -19.18 -7.98 24.17
CA ALA A 166 -19.28 -6.56 23.89
C ALA A 166 -19.53 -6.27 22.40
N PHE A 167 -18.83 -6.94 21.48
CA PHE A 167 -19.13 -6.80 20.04
C PHE A 167 -20.54 -7.31 19.69
N ARG A 168 -21.01 -8.40 20.31
CA ARG A 168 -22.39 -8.87 20.15
C ARG A 168 -23.43 -7.87 20.67
N GLU A 169 -23.16 -7.18 21.79
CA GLU A 169 -24.01 -6.09 22.27
C GLU A 169 -24.05 -4.95 21.25
N ILE A 170 -22.90 -4.51 20.73
CA ILE A 170 -22.79 -3.39 19.78
C ILE A 170 -23.61 -3.66 18.51
N ILE A 171 -23.48 -4.85 17.90
CA ILE A 171 -24.23 -5.24 16.69
C ILE A 171 -25.74 -5.14 16.93
N LYS A 172 -26.22 -5.64 18.07
CA LYS A 172 -27.64 -5.62 18.45
C LYS A 172 -28.16 -4.23 18.80
N LYS A 173 -27.37 -3.46 19.57
CA LYS A 173 -27.74 -2.16 20.16
C LYS A 173 -27.70 -1.02 19.17
N PHE A 174 -26.79 -1.10 18.20
CA PHE A 174 -26.60 -0.10 17.14
C PHE A 174 -26.92 -0.69 15.76
N ALA A 175 -27.94 -1.55 15.68
CA ALA A 175 -28.39 -2.14 14.42
C ALA A 175 -28.73 -1.03 13.39
N GLY A 176 -28.20 -1.16 12.17
CA GLY A 176 -28.31 -0.14 11.11
C GLY A 176 -27.29 1.00 11.21
N HIS A 177 -26.58 1.17 12.33
CA HIS A 177 -25.49 2.14 12.47
C HIS A 177 -24.17 1.58 11.89
N PRO A 178 -23.28 2.40 11.31
CA PRO A 178 -21.98 1.97 10.78
C PRO A 178 -21.13 1.15 11.76
N VAL A 179 -21.24 1.43 13.07
CA VAL A 179 -20.49 0.73 14.12
C VAL A 179 -20.82 -0.77 14.20
N ALA A 180 -22.03 -1.19 13.82
CA ALA A 180 -22.41 -2.60 13.83
C ALA A 180 -21.63 -3.42 12.80
N PHE A 181 -21.38 -2.85 11.61
CA PHE A 181 -20.49 -3.47 10.61
C PHE A 181 -19.06 -3.64 11.16
N HIS A 182 -18.49 -2.56 11.72
CA HIS A 182 -17.14 -2.61 12.29
C HIS A 182 -17.04 -3.65 13.43
N ALA A 183 -18.04 -3.73 14.30
CA ALA A 183 -18.11 -4.73 15.36
C ALA A 183 -18.24 -6.17 14.83
N ALA A 184 -19.06 -6.41 13.80
CA ALA A 184 -19.18 -7.72 13.16
C ALA A 184 -17.86 -8.18 12.51
N MET A 185 -17.15 -7.26 11.84
CA MET A 185 -15.82 -7.55 11.26
C MET A 185 -14.75 -7.87 12.32
N GLN A 186 -14.80 -7.25 13.51
CA GLN A 186 -13.93 -7.62 14.64
C GLN A 186 -14.35 -8.94 15.29
N LEU A 187 -15.65 -9.21 15.36
CA LEU A 187 -16.20 -10.43 15.94
C LEU A 187 -15.84 -11.68 15.13
N VAL A 188 -15.73 -11.58 13.80
CA VAL A 188 -15.17 -12.66 12.95
C VAL A 188 -13.73 -12.99 13.32
N GLU A 189 -12.84 -11.99 13.45
CA GLU A 189 -11.44 -12.22 13.85
C GLU A 189 -11.35 -12.74 15.30
N GLN A 190 -12.19 -12.25 16.21
CA GLN A 190 -12.23 -12.70 17.60
C GLN A 190 -12.71 -14.16 17.75
N LEU A 191 -13.70 -14.60 16.98
CA LEU A 191 -14.17 -15.99 16.97
C LEU A 191 -13.14 -16.93 16.32
N ALA A 192 -12.49 -16.48 15.24
CA ALA A 192 -11.42 -17.24 14.61
C ALA A 192 -10.22 -17.45 15.55
N LEU A 193 -9.83 -16.42 16.33
CA LEU A 193 -8.80 -16.52 17.36
C LEU A 193 -9.19 -17.42 18.54
N GLN A 194 -10.48 -17.50 18.89
CA GLN A 194 -11.00 -18.43 19.90
C GLN A 194 -11.20 -19.87 19.37
N ALA A 195 -10.91 -20.13 18.10
CA ALA A 195 -11.16 -21.41 17.44
C ALA A 195 -12.62 -21.93 17.56
N SER A 196 -13.61 -21.02 17.54
CA SER A 196 -15.05 -21.31 17.66
C SER A 196 -15.59 -22.28 16.58
N PRO A 197 -16.80 -22.87 16.73
CA PRO A 197 -17.37 -23.75 15.71
C PRO A 197 -17.60 -23.05 14.36
N ASP A 198 -17.31 -23.76 13.28
CA ASP A 198 -17.35 -23.24 11.91
C ASP A 198 -18.72 -22.67 11.50
N SER A 199 -19.81 -23.24 12.03
CA SER A 199 -21.17 -22.73 11.86
C SER A 199 -21.38 -21.35 12.48
N VAL A 200 -20.80 -21.09 13.65
CA VAL A 200 -20.89 -19.80 14.37
C VAL A 200 -20.08 -18.73 13.61
N ILE A 201 -18.89 -19.10 13.12
CA ILE A 201 -18.05 -18.17 12.34
C ILE A 201 -18.66 -17.88 10.97
N ARG A 202 -19.19 -18.89 10.26
CA ARG A 202 -19.94 -18.69 9.01
C ARG A 202 -21.14 -17.76 9.22
N GLN A 203 -21.97 -18.02 10.23
CA GLN A 203 -23.11 -17.16 10.56
C GLN A 203 -22.68 -15.70 10.83
N GLN A 204 -21.57 -15.51 11.56
CA GLN A 204 -21.06 -14.17 11.88
C GLN A 204 -20.48 -13.45 10.67
N ALA A 205 -19.79 -14.18 9.79
CA ALA A 205 -19.26 -13.67 8.54
C ALA A 205 -20.37 -13.30 7.55
N ASP A 206 -21.39 -14.14 7.42
CA ASP A 206 -22.57 -13.84 6.59
C ASP A 206 -23.33 -12.60 7.10
N GLU A 207 -23.43 -12.42 8.42
CA GLU A 207 -23.96 -11.17 9.03
C GLU A 207 -23.09 -9.95 8.72
N ALA A 208 -21.76 -10.07 8.81
CA ALA A 208 -20.82 -8.99 8.50
C ALA A 208 -20.86 -8.57 7.01
N VAL A 209 -20.95 -9.54 6.09
CA VAL A 209 -21.18 -9.28 4.66
C VAL A 209 -22.52 -8.57 4.43
N LYS A 210 -23.59 -9.03 5.10
CA LYS A 210 -24.92 -8.42 4.99
C LYS A 210 -24.97 -6.98 5.50
N LEU A 211 -24.27 -6.67 6.59
CA LEU A 211 -24.17 -5.31 7.14
C LEU A 211 -23.47 -4.32 6.19
N ALA A 212 -22.73 -4.80 5.18
CA ALA A 212 -22.13 -3.97 4.14
C ALA A 212 -23.07 -3.68 2.94
N GLU A 213 -24.17 -4.43 2.76
CA GLU A 213 -25.08 -4.29 1.61
C GLU A 213 -25.63 -2.86 1.40
N PRO A 214 -26.06 -2.11 2.42
CA PRO A 214 -26.58 -0.75 2.24
C PRO A 214 -25.54 0.26 1.69
N TYR A 215 -24.25 -0.07 1.81
CA TYR A 215 -23.12 0.79 1.43
C TYR A 215 -22.58 0.46 0.03
N GLY A 216 -23.20 -0.50 -0.67
CA GLY A 216 -22.98 -0.82 -2.08
C GLY A 216 -22.17 -2.10 -2.32
N ARG A 217 -22.26 -2.62 -3.55
CA ARG A 217 -21.57 -3.84 -4.00
C ARG A 217 -20.07 -3.78 -3.72
N GLU A 218 -19.44 -2.63 -3.94
CA GLU A 218 -18.03 -2.38 -3.69
C GLU A 218 -17.64 -2.55 -2.21
N MET A 219 -18.54 -2.20 -1.28
CA MET A 219 -18.32 -2.39 0.15
C MET A 219 -18.60 -3.82 0.58
N GLN A 220 -19.65 -4.46 0.03
CA GLN A 220 -19.91 -5.88 0.24
C GLN A 220 -18.73 -6.74 -0.25
N LEU A 221 -18.16 -6.41 -1.42
CA LEU A 221 -16.96 -7.05 -1.98
C LEU A 221 -15.74 -6.86 -1.08
N GLN A 222 -15.52 -5.64 -0.55
CA GLN A 222 -14.46 -5.37 0.41
C GLN A 222 -14.63 -6.22 1.69
N ALA A 223 -15.83 -6.30 2.25
CA ALA A 223 -16.13 -7.09 3.45
C ALA A 223 -15.88 -8.59 3.23
N THR A 224 -16.43 -9.17 2.17
CA THR A 224 -16.22 -10.58 1.79
C THR A 224 -14.72 -10.88 1.58
N THR A 225 -13.97 -9.97 0.95
CA THR A 225 -12.52 -10.10 0.74
C THR A 225 -11.75 -10.03 2.08
N GLN A 226 -12.12 -9.12 2.98
CA GLN A 226 -11.49 -8.99 4.30
C GLN A 226 -11.76 -10.21 5.18
N ILE A 227 -12.98 -10.76 5.17
CA ILE A 227 -13.35 -12.00 5.86
C ILE A 227 -12.53 -13.18 5.33
N ALA A 228 -12.41 -13.34 4.00
CA ALA A 228 -11.55 -14.36 3.40
C ALA A 228 -10.10 -14.23 3.91
N GLN A 229 -9.55 -13.01 3.90
CA GLN A 229 -8.19 -12.71 4.39
C GLN A 229 -8.01 -12.91 5.90
N GLN A 230 -9.06 -12.71 6.72
CA GLN A 230 -9.03 -13.02 8.15
C GLN A 230 -9.00 -14.53 8.38
N LEU A 231 -9.83 -15.30 7.65
CA LEU A 231 -10.01 -16.73 7.89
C LEU A 231 -8.86 -17.59 7.37
N VAL A 232 -8.28 -17.31 6.20
CA VAL A 232 -7.14 -18.12 5.66
C VAL A 232 -5.87 -18.04 6.51
N ARG A 233 -5.75 -17.06 7.42
CA ARG A 233 -4.65 -17.00 8.40
C ARG A 233 -4.66 -18.20 9.35
N SER A 234 -5.83 -18.74 9.68
CA SER A 234 -5.99 -19.95 10.50
C SER A 234 -6.12 -21.18 9.62
N ASP A 235 -5.31 -22.20 9.89
CA ASP A 235 -5.35 -23.47 9.15
C ASP A 235 -6.70 -24.18 9.31
N LYS A 236 -7.34 -24.02 10.47
CA LYS A 236 -8.70 -24.52 10.73
C LYS A 236 -9.74 -23.90 9.78
N TYR A 237 -9.61 -22.63 9.44
CA TYR A 237 -10.61 -21.89 8.64
C TYR A 237 -10.19 -21.66 7.19
N ALA A 238 -9.09 -22.25 6.73
CA ALA A 238 -8.59 -22.11 5.36
C ALA A 238 -9.69 -22.38 4.31
N SER A 239 -10.41 -23.51 4.43
CA SER A 239 -11.51 -23.88 3.52
C SER A 239 -12.72 -22.95 3.57
N LEU A 240 -13.01 -22.35 4.73
CA LEU A 240 -14.06 -21.33 4.86
C LEU A 240 -13.59 -20.00 4.25
N GLY A 241 -12.32 -19.64 4.41
CA GLY A 241 -11.68 -18.52 3.74
C GLY A 241 -11.66 -18.64 2.21
N VAL A 242 -11.41 -19.85 1.68
CA VAL A 242 -11.59 -20.17 0.25
C VAL A 242 -13.03 -19.92 -0.18
N THR A 243 -14.02 -20.38 0.59
CA THR A 243 -15.46 -20.16 0.26
C THR A 243 -15.78 -18.67 0.08
N TYR A 244 -15.27 -17.80 0.96
CA TYR A 244 -15.46 -16.35 0.86
C TYR A 244 -14.59 -15.72 -0.24
N ALA A 245 -13.38 -16.22 -0.51
CA ALA A 245 -12.56 -15.76 -1.64
C ALA A 245 -13.25 -16.05 -2.98
N GLU A 246 -13.81 -17.25 -3.16
CA GLU A 246 -14.62 -17.63 -4.33
C GLU A 246 -15.92 -16.81 -4.43
N GLN A 247 -16.51 -16.40 -3.30
CA GLN A 247 -17.68 -15.51 -3.28
C GLN A 247 -17.30 -14.09 -3.74
N ALA A 248 -16.20 -13.54 -3.22
CA ALA A 248 -15.66 -12.25 -3.65
C ALA A 248 -15.28 -12.27 -5.14
N GLU A 249 -14.68 -13.35 -5.63
CA GLU A 249 -14.37 -13.53 -7.05
C GLU A 249 -15.63 -13.53 -7.93
N ARG A 250 -16.72 -14.19 -7.51
CA ARG A 250 -18.02 -14.16 -8.22
C ARG A 250 -18.73 -12.81 -8.17
N MET A 251 -18.30 -11.88 -7.31
CA MET A 251 -18.83 -10.51 -7.20
C MET A 251 -18.05 -9.48 -8.04
N LEU A 252 -16.95 -9.89 -8.69
CA LEU A 252 -16.13 -9.03 -9.54
C LEU A 252 -16.88 -8.57 -10.79
N GLN A 253 -16.64 -7.32 -11.19
CA GLN A 253 -17.11 -6.71 -12.44
C GLN A 253 -15.91 -6.28 -13.30
N PRO A 254 -16.05 -6.15 -14.63
CA PRO A 254 -14.94 -5.72 -15.50
C PRO A 254 -14.33 -4.34 -15.16
N SER A 255 -15.05 -3.52 -14.41
CA SER A 255 -14.65 -2.22 -13.88
C SER A 255 -13.83 -2.29 -12.57
N ASP A 256 -13.80 -3.43 -11.87
CA ASP A 256 -13.01 -3.57 -10.64
C ASP A 256 -11.51 -3.57 -10.96
N SER A 257 -10.76 -2.73 -10.24
CA SER A 257 -9.33 -2.54 -10.50
C SER A 257 -8.53 -3.83 -10.27
N ALA A 258 -7.38 -3.94 -10.96
CA ALA A 258 -6.46 -5.06 -10.77
C ALA A 258 -6.04 -5.24 -9.30
N MET A 259 -5.96 -4.14 -8.54
CA MET A 259 -5.71 -4.14 -7.08
C MET A 259 -6.85 -4.71 -6.22
N VAL A 260 -8.08 -4.79 -6.71
CA VAL A 260 -9.17 -5.55 -6.07
C VAL A 260 -9.04 -7.03 -6.41
N GLN A 261 -8.92 -7.34 -7.71
CA GLN A 261 -8.80 -8.72 -8.22
C GLN A 261 -7.62 -9.47 -7.59
N GLY A 262 -6.44 -8.83 -7.50
CA GLY A 262 -5.24 -9.42 -6.90
C GLY A 262 -5.35 -9.67 -5.39
N ARG A 263 -6.12 -8.86 -4.64
CA ARG A 263 -6.36 -9.08 -3.20
C ARG A 263 -7.25 -10.28 -2.92
N ILE A 264 -8.19 -10.56 -3.82
CA ILE A 264 -9.07 -11.73 -3.78
C ILE A 264 -8.27 -12.99 -4.16
N LEU A 265 -7.57 -12.95 -5.29
CA LEU A 265 -6.74 -14.06 -5.76
C LEU A 265 -5.62 -14.43 -4.76
N LYS A 266 -5.00 -13.45 -4.09
CA LYS A 266 -4.04 -13.71 -3.00
C LYS A 266 -4.65 -14.45 -1.82
N ALA A 267 -5.88 -14.11 -1.42
CA ALA A 267 -6.59 -14.83 -0.37
C ALA A 267 -6.97 -16.25 -0.82
N LEU A 268 -7.41 -16.41 -2.08
CA LEU A 268 -7.74 -17.69 -2.69
C LEU A 268 -6.51 -18.63 -2.73
N VAL A 269 -5.36 -18.16 -3.23
CA VAL A 269 -4.10 -18.91 -3.23
C VAL A 269 -3.71 -19.36 -1.82
N ALA A 270 -3.71 -18.44 -0.84
CA ALA A 270 -3.33 -18.76 0.54
C ALA A 270 -4.25 -19.82 1.18
N GLY A 271 -5.57 -19.73 0.93
CA GLY A 271 -6.54 -20.71 1.41
C GLY A 271 -6.40 -22.08 0.72
N LEU A 272 -6.25 -22.10 -0.61
CA LEU A 272 -6.10 -23.33 -1.39
C LEU A 272 -4.80 -24.08 -1.07
N ALA A 273 -3.72 -23.35 -0.77
CA ALA A 273 -2.44 -23.92 -0.37
C ALA A 273 -2.55 -24.65 0.98
N LYS A 274 -3.21 -24.04 1.97
CA LYS A 274 -3.50 -24.66 3.26
C LYS A 274 -4.50 -25.82 3.16
N ALA A 275 -5.42 -25.77 2.20
CA ALA A 275 -6.31 -26.88 1.87
C ALA A 275 -5.64 -28.00 1.04
N GLY A 276 -4.34 -27.89 0.71
CA GLY A 276 -3.57 -28.91 0.00
C GLY A 276 -3.90 -29.10 -1.48
N ASN A 277 -4.73 -28.23 -2.08
CA ASN A 277 -5.19 -28.39 -3.47
C ASN A 277 -4.19 -27.81 -4.48
N ALA A 278 -3.05 -28.49 -4.64
CA ALA A 278 -1.92 -28.03 -5.46
C ALA A 278 -2.28 -27.68 -6.92
N SER A 279 -3.31 -28.32 -7.50
CA SER A 279 -3.78 -28.00 -8.86
C SER A 279 -4.50 -26.65 -8.90
N ALA A 280 -5.43 -26.41 -7.97
CA ALA A 280 -6.16 -25.15 -7.89
C ALA A 280 -5.26 -23.99 -7.42
N VAL A 281 -4.28 -24.26 -6.55
CA VAL A 281 -3.21 -23.30 -6.20
C VAL A 281 -2.52 -22.81 -7.46
N LYS A 282 -2.02 -23.73 -8.31
CA LYS A 282 -1.28 -23.39 -9.53
C LYS A 282 -2.10 -22.56 -10.52
N ASP A 283 -3.40 -22.82 -10.66
CA ASP A 283 -4.29 -21.97 -11.48
C ASP A 283 -4.48 -20.59 -10.86
N ALA A 284 -4.83 -20.52 -9.57
CA ALA A 284 -5.02 -19.26 -8.86
C ALA A 284 -3.74 -18.40 -8.82
N GLU A 285 -2.56 -19.02 -8.71
CA GLU A 285 -1.24 -18.39 -8.83
C GLU A 285 -0.98 -17.84 -10.24
N ALA A 286 -1.25 -18.62 -11.30
CA ALA A 286 -1.09 -18.14 -12.68
C ALA A 286 -2.03 -16.97 -13.00
N ARG A 287 -3.26 -17.00 -12.47
CA ARG A 287 -4.23 -15.90 -12.54
C ARG A 287 -3.77 -14.68 -11.74
N LEU A 288 -3.28 -14.88 -10.52
CA LEU A 288 -2.70 -13.83 -9.67
C LEU A 288 -1.47 -13.19 -10.31
N GLU A 289 -0.60 -13.97 -10.97
CA GLU A 289 0.59 -13.45 -11.63
C GLU A 289 0.24 -12.58 -12.85
N LYS A 290 -0.76 -12.99 -13.65
CA LYS A 290 -1.29 -12.17 -14.75
C LYS A 290 -1.84 -10.82 -14.26
N ILE A 291 -2.51 -10.81 -13.11
CA ILE A 291 -3.00 -9.58 -12.47
C ILE A 291 -1.83 -8.76 -11.88
N ASN A 292 -0.87 -9.40 -11.22
CA ASN A 292 0.34 -8.74 -10.72
C ASN A 292 1.16 -8.10 -11.83
N ALA A 293 1.35 -8.75 -12.98
CA ALA A 293 2.07 -8.20 -14.13
C ALA A 293 1.41 -6.92 -14.66
N ARG A 294 0.06 -6.87 -14.68
CA ARG A 294 -0.68 -5.63 -15.03
C ARG A 294 -0.45 -4.52 -13.99
N ILE A 295 -0.51 -4.83 -12.70
CA ILE A 295 -0.25 -3.84 -11.64
C ILE A 295 1.22 -3.39 -11.67
N ASP A 296 2.16 -4.29 -11.96
CA ASP A 296 3.58 -4.00 -12.14
C ASP A 296 3.79 -2.99 -13.27
N GLU A 297 3.09 -3.15 -14.40
CA GLU A 297 3.12 -2.24 -15.55
C GLU A 297 2.45 -0.88 -15.25
N GLU A 298 1.28 -0.88 -14.62
CA GLU A 298 0.58 0.34 -14.18
C GLU A 298 1.41 1.13 -13.15
N TYR A 299 2.09 0.44 -12.22
CA TYR A 299 2.99 1.04 -11.24
C TYR A 299 4.23 1.65 -11.90
N LEU A 300 4.94 0.91 -12.74
CA LEU A 300 6.21 1.38 -13.34
C LEU A 300 6.03 2.61 -14.25
N LYS A 301 4.84 2.84 -14.80
CA LYS A 301 4.49 4.07 -15.55
C LYS A 301 4.38 5.32 -14.68
N THR A 302 4.10 5.18 -13.38
CA THR A 302 3.79 6.29 -12.46
C THR A 302 4.69 6.35 -11.23
N ALA A 303 5.55 5.35 -11.02
CA ALA A 303 6.39 5.22 -9.84
C ALA A 303 7.31 6.44 -9.62
N LEU A 304 8.00 6.88 -10.67
CA LEU A 304 8.90 8.04 -10.63
C LEU A 304 8.20 9.27 -11.24
N PRO A 305 7.95 10.35 -10.47
CA PRO A 305 7.33 11.58 -10.96
C PRO A 305 8.30 12.48 -11.77
N PHE A 306 9.41 11.92 -12.26
CA PHE A 306 10.41 12.57 -13.11
C PHE A 306 11.27 11.50 -13.79
N LYS A 307 11.88 11.84 -14.93
CA LYS A 307 12.89 11.01 -15.58
C LYS A 307 14.28 11.57 -15.26
N PRO A 308 15.18 10.80 -14.63
CA PRO A 308 16.54 11.26 -14.39
C PRO A 308 17.36 11.27 -15.69
N GLU A 309 18.21 12.28 -15.85
CA GLU A 309 19.25 12.30 -16.87
C GLU A 309 20.41 11.38 -16.48
N LYS A 310 21.00 10.71 -17.47
CA LYS A 310 22.27 9.98 -17.29
C LYS A 310 23.36 10.91 -16.79
N TYR A 311 24.27 10.37 -15.99
CA TYR A 311 25.49 11.07 -15.63
C TYR A 311 26.36 11.25 -16.87
N ALA A 312 27.03 12.40 -16.99
CA ALA A 312 27.81 12.77 -18.18
C ALA A 312 29.21 12.13 -18.21
N GLY A 313 29.59 11.41 -17.16
CA GLY A 313 30.97 11.06 -16.85
C GLY A 313 31.62 12.09 -15.91
N ARG A 314 32.84 11.76 -15.47
CA ARG A 314 33.66 12.58 -14.57
C ARG A 314 34.44 13.63 -15.36
N GLU A 315 34.75 14.75 -14.71
CA GLU A 315 35.70 15.74 -15.24
C GLU A 315 37.15 15.29 -15.02
N GLY A 316 37.41 14.62 -13.89
CA GLY A 316 38.70 14.06 -13.51
C GLY A 316 38.88 12.59 -13.90
N LYS A 317 40.06 12.05 -13.55
CA LYS A 317 40.44 10.65 -13.85
C LYS A 317 40.05 9.65 -12.75
N SER A 318 39.31 10.08 -11.73
CA SER A 318 39.00 9.25 -10.55
C SER A 318 38.26 7.96 -10.92
N GLN A 319 38.62 6.88 -10.24
CA GLN A 319 37.97 5.57 -10.33
C GLN A 319 37.27 5.20 -9.00
N ARG A 320 36.79 6.20 -8.25
CA ARG A 320 36.08 5.99 -6.98
C ARG A 320 34.61 5.63 -7.22
N THR A 321 34.21 4.43 -6.83
CA THR A 321 32.80 4.07 -6.66
C THR A 321 32.32 4.67 -5.33
N LEU A 322 31.15 5.31 -5.33
CA LEU A 322 30.47 5.76 -4.11
C LEU A 322 29.54 4.65 -3.63
N LEU A 323 29.64 4.30 -2.35
CA LEU A 323 28.68 3.42 -1.68
C LEU A 323 27.59 4.26 -1.02
N LEU A 324 26.33 3.94 -1.32
CA LEU A 324 25.15 4.46 -0.66
C LEU A 324 24.53 3.35 0.20
N GLU A 325 24.28 3.65 1.47
CA GLU A 325 23.59 2.76 2.40
C GLU A 325 22.32 3.45 2.88
N LEU A 326 21.16 3.04 2.35
CA LEU A 326 19.84 3.57 2.71
C LEU A 326 19.17 2.64 3.71
N PHE A 327 18.81 3.17 4.88
CA PHE A 327 17.94 2.51 5.84
C PHE A 327 16.50 2.98 5.60
N THR A 328 15.58 2.03 5.38
CA THR A 328 14.19 2.27 4.95
C THR A 328 13.22 1.26 5.60
N GLY A 329 11.92 1.33 5.31
CA GLY A 329 10.91 0.42 5.83
C GLY A 329 9.60 0.42 5.04
N THR A 330 9.01 -0.76 4.83
CA THR A 330 7.74 -0.92 4.08
C THR A 330 6.53 -0.30 4.80
N GLN A 331 6.62 -0.09 6.11
CA GLN A 331 5.65 0.66 6.92
C GLN A 331 6.06 2.11 7.20
N CYS A 332 7.03 2.66 6.47
CA CYS A 332 7.50 4.05 6.60
C CYS A 332 6.95 4.93 5.46
N PRO A 333 5.94 5.79 5.70
CA PRO A 333 5.48 6.77 4.71
C PRO A 333 6.54 7.80 4.27
N PRO A 334 7.37 8.40 5.16
CA PRO A 334 8.38 9.36 4.74
C PRO A 334 9.62 8.73 4.07
N CYS A 335 9.68 7.40 3.94
CA CYS A 335 10.72 6.71 3.19
C CYS A 335 10.49 6.77 1.67
N VAL A 336 9.24 6.98 1.23
CA VAL A 336 8.86 6.91 -0.19
C VAL A 336 9.66 7.88 -1.06
N ALA A 337 10.00 9.09 -0.56
CA ALA A 337 10.89 10.00 -1.30
C ALA A 337 12.33 9.50 -1.39
N ALA A 338 12.84 8.82 -0.36
CA ALA A 338 14.20 8.30 -0.30
C ALA A 338 14.39 7.12 -1.25
N ASP A 339 13.47 6.15 -1.22
CA ASP A 339 13.54 4.97 -2.10
C ASP A 339 13.49 5.42 -3.57
N LEU A 340 12.52 6.26 -3.94
CA LEU A 340 12.34 6.75 -5.31
C LEU A 340 13.48 7.68 -5.76
N ALA A 341 14.06 8.47 -4.87
CA ALA A 341 15.26 9.24 -5.19
C ALA A 341 16.42 8.29 -5.53
N CYS A 342 16.63 7.24 -4.74
CA CYS A 342 17.66 6.23 -4.96
C CYS A 342 17.43 5.39 -6.23
N ASP A 343 16.18 5.02 -6.53
CA ASP A 343 15.81 4.36 -7.80
C ASP A 343 16.16 5.24 -9.02
N ALA A 344 16.00 6.56 -8.90
CA ALA A 344 16.42 7.50 -9.92
C ALA A 344 17.96 7.66 -10.00
N LEU A 345 18.70 7.46 -8.91
CA LEU A 345 20.17 7.37 -8.94
C LEU A 345 20.64 6.12 -9.69
N LEU A 346 20.01 4.96 -9.46
CA LEU A 346 20.29 3.71 -10.20
C LEU A 346 20.02 3.84 -11.71
N GLN A 347 19.09 4.72 -12.10
CA GLN A 347 18.87 5.05 -13.52
C GLN A 347 19.88 6.07 -14.07
N ARG A 348 20.47 6.93 -13.24
CA ARG A 348 21.44 7.97 -13.63
C ARG A 348 22.85 7.44 -13.81
N TYR A 349 23.39 6.75 -12.81
CA TYR A 349 24.80 6.35 -12.70
C TYR A 349 25.04 4.91 -13.13
N ALA A 350 26.29 4.57 -13.42
CA ALA A 350 26.74 3.19 -13.62
C ALA A 350 27.14 2.53 -12.27
N PRO A 351 27.14 1.18 -12.18
CA PRO A 351 27.65 0.46 -10.99
C PRO A 351 29.13 0.71 -10.67
N SER A 352 29.91 1.23 -11.62
CA SER A 352 31.29 1.70 -11.46
C SER A 352 31.40 3.15 -10.94
N GLU A 353 30.28 3.76 -10.58
CA GLU A 353 30.17 5.15 -10.11
C GLU A 353 29.40 5.18 -8.79
N VAL A 354 28.23 4.55 -8.75
CA VAL A 354 27.35 4.50 -7.57
C VAL A 354 26.86 3.07 -7.36
N VAL A 355 27.08 2.55 -6.15
CA VAL A 355 26.49 1.29 -5.66
C VAL A 355 25.55 1.63 -4.52
N LEU A 356 24.34 1.06 -4.55
CA LEU A 356 23.32 1.24 -3.52
C LEU A 356 23.13 -0.06 -2.74
N LEU A 357 22.90 0.07 -1.43
CA LEU A 357 22.43 -0.98 -0.54
C LEU A 357 21.19 -0.45 0.19
N GLN A 358 20.04 -1.13 0.03
CA GLN A 358 18.82 -0.85 0.80
C GLN A 358 18.70 -1.83 1.97
N TYR A 359 18.64 -1.27 3.17
CA TYR A 359 18.44 -1.97 4.44
C TYR A 359 17.03 -1.70 4.95
N HIS A 360 16.16 -2.69 4.78
CA HIS A 360 14.85 -2.69 5.41
C HIS A 360 14.99 -2.96 6.91
N LEU A 361 14.27 -2.19 7.72
CA LEU A 361 14.21 -2.29 9.17
C LEU A 361 12.77 -2.41 9.64
N HIS A 362 12.58 -2.97 10.84
CA HIS A 362 11.29 -3.01 11.54
C HIS A 362 10.87 -1.65 12.14
N ILE A 363 11.14 -0.55 11.43
CA ILE A 363 10.95 0.85 11.86
C ILE A 363 10.21 1.63 10.75
N PRO A 364 9.08 2.30 11.06
CA PRO A 364 8.42 2.43 12.36
C PRO A 364 7.58 1.21 12.77
N GLY A 365 7.61 0.12 12.00
CA GLY A 365 6.91 -1.11 12.34
C GLY A 365 7.38 -2.32 11.51
N PRO A 366 6.86 -3.53 11.81
CA PRO A 366 7.21 -4.80 11.16
C PRO A 366 7.33 -4.75 9.63
N ASP A 367 8.39 -5.34 9.09
CA ASP A 367 8.72 -5.27 7.66
C ASP A 367 9.31 -6.61 7.16
N PRO A 368 8.64 -7.36 6.25
CA PRO A 368 9.08 -8.68 5.79
C PRO A 368 10.29 -8.66 4.84
N LEU A 369 10.87 -7.49 4.55
CA LEU A 369 12.13 -7.37 3.82
C LEU A 369 13.38 -7.29 4.73
N THR A 370 13.18 -7.13 6.04
CA THR A 370 14.25 -6.99 7.05
C THR A 370 15.13 -8.23 7.13
N SER A 371 16.44 -8.01 7.33
CA SER A 371 17.41 -9.08 7.62
C SER A 371 18.15 -8.80 8.94
N PRO A 372 18.55 -9.83 9.71
CA PRO A 372 19.28 -9.64 10.98
C PRO A 372 20.60 -8.88 10.81
N ASP A 373 21.22 -8.96 9.63
CA ASP A 373 22.42 -8.20 9.32
C ASP A 373 22.11 -6.77 8.90
N GLY A 374 20.93 -6.48 8.33
CA GLY A 374 20.45 -5.11 8.15
C GLY A 374 20.30 -4.37 9.48
N GLU A 375 19.70 -5.03 10.48
CA GLU A 375 19.58 -4.49 11.84
C GLU A 375 20.96 -4.24 12.49
N LYS A 376 21.88 -5.22 12.44
CA LYS A 376 23.25 -5.02 12.96
C LYS A 376 24.02 -3.92 12.22
N ARG A 377 23.74 -3.71 10.92
CA ARG A 377 24.35 -2.65 10.11
C ARG A 377 23.76 -1.27 10.44
N ALA A 378 22.48 -1.20 10.81
CA ALA A 378 21.86 -0.01 11.40
C ALA A 378 22.51 0.33 12.75
N LEU A 379 22.72 -0.66 13.62
CA LEU A 379 23.40 -0.49 14.92
C LEU A 379 24.85 0.02 14.77
N TYR A 380 25.61 -0.42 13.76
CA TYR A 380 26.95 0.09 13.47
C TYR A 380 26.97 1.61 13.21
N TYR A 381 25.91 2.14 12.58
CA TYR A 381 25.75 3.56 12.30
C TYR A 381 25.05 4.35 13.42
N LEU A 382 24.36 3.66 14.35
CA LEU A 382 23.45 4.20 15.37
C LEU A 382 22.14 4.75 14.79
N VAL A 383 21.58 4.07 13.77
CA VAL A 383 20.29 4.43 13.16
C VAL A 383 19.12 4.02 14.07
N ASP A 384 18.32 4.99 14.48
CA ASP A 384 17.13 4.86 15.35
C ASP A 384 15.81 5.17 14.63
N GLY A 385 15.86 5.74 13.42
CA GLY A 385 14.71 6.10 12.59
C GLY A 385 14.90 5.78 11.11
N THR A 386 13.83 5.95 10.31
CA THR A 386 13.85 5.76 8.86
C THR A 386 13.08 6.89 8.14
N PRO A 387 13.52 7.37 6.96
CA PRO A 387 14.72 6.94 6.23
C PRO A 387 16.01 7.66 6.68
N VAL A 388 17.15 6.97 6.62
CA VAL A 388 18.49 7.55 6.83
C VAL A 388 19.43 7.04 5.75
N LEU A 389 20.26 7.92 5.17
CA LEU A 389 21.21 7.58 4.10
C LEU A 389 22.65 7.90 4.51
N PHE A 390 23.57 6.98 4.25
CA PHE A 390 25.02 7.21 4.32
C PHE A 390 25.65 7.16 2.92
N ILE A 391 26.64 8.02 2.68
CA ILE A 391 27.42 8.11 1.44
C ILE A 391 28.89 7.93 1.81
N ASN A 392 29.50 6.82 1.40
CA ASN A 392 30.81 6.32 1.86
C ASN A 392 30.94 6.23 3.40
N GLY A 393 29.86 5.86 4.07
CA GLY A 393 29.79 5.71 5.54
C GLY A 393 29.79 7.01 6.36
N GLN A 394 29.76 8.16 5.68
CA GLN A 394 29.41 9.45 6.30
C GLN A 394 27.94 9.74 6.02
N GLU A 395 27.24 10.41 6.94
CA GLU A 395 25.82 10.72 6.76
C GLU A 395 25.59 11.61 5.51
N GLY A 396 24.47 11.36 4.83
CA GLY A 396 24.04 12.11 3.65
C GLY A 396 23.15 13.32 4.00
N PRO A 397 22.65 14.06 3.01
CA PRO A 397 21.55 15.01 3.23
C PRO A 397 20.27 14.26 3.61
N SER A 398 19.34 14.92 4.31
CA SER A 398 18.05 14.33 4.64
C SER A 398 17.26 13.92 3.39
N VAL A 399 16.77 12.69 3.38
CA VAL A 399 16.03 12.07 2.26
C VAL A 399 14.54 11.86 2.55
N ALA A 400 14.06 12.21 3.75
CA ALA A 400 12.68 12.00 4.17
C ALA A 400 11.68 12.84 3.36
N GLY A 401 10.54 12.24 2.99
CA GLY A 401 9.44 12.89 2.28
C GLY A 401 8.47 11.89 1.62
N PHE A 402 7.43 12.41 0.98
CA PHE A 402 6.43 11.62 0.25
C PHE A 402 6.75 11.57 -1.26
N ARG A 403 5.93 10.85 -2.06
CA ARG A 403 6.18 10.69 -3.51
C ARG A 403 6.46 12.01 -4.27
N PRO A 404 5.82 13.16 -3.99
CA PRO A 404 6.17 14.44 -4.62
C PRO A 404 7.59 14.95 -4.30
N ASP A 405 8.09 14.75 -3.08
CA ASP A 405 9.42 15.20 -2.63
C ASP A 405 10.58 14.51 -3.37
N ALA A 406 10.34 13.34 -3.97
CA ALA A 406 11.38 12.46 -4.53
C ALA A 406 12.30 13.18 -5.53
N ARG A 407 11.78 14.14 -6.31
CA ARG A 407 12.57 14.94 -7.26
C ARG A 407 13.61 15.81 -6.56
N ASP A 408 13.24 16.45 -5.46
CA ASP A 408 14.12 17.37 -4.74
C ASP A 408 15.14 16.62 -3.90
N ARG A 409 14.76 15.47 -3.32
CA ARG A 409 15.70 14.56 -2.65
C ARG A 409 16.71 13.99 -3.66
N PHE A 410 16.26 13.56 -4.85
CA PHE A 410 17.16 13.17 -5.94
C PHE A 410 18.12 14.30 -6.35
N GLN A 411 17.67 15.55 -6.51
CA GLN A 411 18.55 16.66 -6.86
C GLN A 411 19.54 17.02 -5.75
N ALA A 412 19.16 16.89 -4.47
CA ALA A 412 20.07 17.06 -3.34
C ALA A 412 21.17 15.98 -3.34
N LEU A 413 20.78 14.71 -3.48
CA LEU A 413 21.72 13.59 -3.59
C LEU A 413 22.64 13.73 -4.81
N ARG A 414 22.07 14.00 -5.99
CA ARG A 414 22.83 14.18 -7.24
C ARG A 414 23.95 15.20 -7.09
N ARG A 415 23.68 16.38 -6.52
CA ARG A 415 24.71 17.39 -6.27
C ARG A 415 25.82 16.88 -5.33
N THR A 416 25.46 16.12 -4.29
CA THR A 416 26.43 15.52 -3.37
C THR A 416 27.27 14.41 -4.03
N LEU A 417 26.69 13.62 -4.93
CA LEU A 417 27.37 12.51 -5.59
C LEU A 417 28.23 12.96 -6.77
N ASP A 418 27.70 13.82 -7.66
CA ASP A 418 28.44 14.41 -8.77
C ASP A 418 29.75 15.05 -8.25
N ALA A 419 29.72 15.74 -7.10
CA ALA A 419 30.91 16.32 -6.46
C ALA A 419 31.82 15.29 -5.73
N ARG A 420 31.28 14.23 -5.14
CA ARG A 420 32.08 13.19 -4.44
C ARG A 420 32.75 12.19 -5.40
N LEU A 421 32.27 12.06 -6.63
CA LEU A 421 32.84 11.17 -7.66
C LEU A 421 34.25 11.60 -8.11
N GLU A 422 34.59 12.90 -8.02
CA GLU A 422 35.93 13.39 -8.38
C GLU A 422 37.00 13.07 -7.33
N GLY A 423 36.61 12.73 -6.10
CA GLY A 423 37.55 12.36 -5.04
C GLY A 423 38.29 11.06 -5.33
N GLU A 424 39.57 10.97 -4.97
CA GLU A 424 40.40 9.78 -5.19
C GLU A 424 39.89 8.56 -4.38
N PRO A 425 39.98 7.33 -4.94
CA PRO A 425 39.65 6.11 -4.20
C PRO A 425 40.74 5.77 -3.17
N GLY A 426 40.35 5.29 -2.00
CA GLY A 426 41.29 4.83 -0.95
C GLY A 426 41.82 3.41 -1.16
N ALA A 427 41.41 2.74 -2.24
CA ALA A 427 41.81 1.39 -2.62
C ALA A 427 41.47 1.11 -4.09
N LYS A 428 42.19 0.20 -4.74
CA LYS A 428 41.70 -0.55 -5.91
C LYS A 428 40.93 -1.77 -5.42
N LEU A 429 39.81 -2.08 -6.07
CA LEU A 429 38.96 -3.22 -5.74
C LEU A 429 38.47 -3.88 -7.03
N GLN A 430 38.63 -5.19 -7.12
CA GLN A 430 38.12 -6.05 -8.18
C GLN A 430 37.27 -7.14 -7.53
N LEU A 431 36.12 -7.43 -8.13
CA LEU A 431 35.12 -8.36 -7.61
C LEU A 431 34.65 -9.25 -8.77
N SER A 432 34.48 -10.53 -8.49
CA SER A 432 33.77 -11.47 -9.37
C SER A 432 32.89 -12.40 -8.53
N ALA A 433 31.84 -12.93 -9.16
CA ALA A 433 30.96 -13.92 -8.58
C ALA A 433 30.58 -14.99 -9.63
N SER A 434 30.44 -16.23 -9.19
CA SER A 434 29.97 -17.37 -10.00
C SER A 434 28.94 -18.17 -9.20
N ARG A 435 28.02 -18.86 -9.88
CA ARG A 435 26.94 -19.63 -9.25
C ARG A 435 26.97 -21.10 -9.69
N GLN A 436 26.81 -22.01 -8.73
CA GLN A 436 26.60 -23.44 -8.94
C GLN A 436 25.44 -23.91 -8.04
N GLY A 437 24.23 -23.96 -8.60
CA GLY A 437 23.01 -24.21 -7.82
C GLY A 437 22.80 -23.11 -6.77
N SER A 438 22.61 -23.50 -5.50
CA SER A 438 22.48 -22.56 -4.38
C SER A 438 23.80 -21.90 -3.96
N LEU A 439 24.96 -22.40 -4.40
CA LEU A 439 26.26 -21.86 -4.02
C LEU A 439 26.64 -20.68 -4.93
N VAL A 440 26.94 -19.54 -4.30
CA VAL A 440 27.52 -18.36 -4.95
C VAL A 440 28.94 -18.17 -4.43
N ASP A 441 29.93 -18.48 -5.27
CA ASP A 441 31.34 -18.22 -4.99
C ASP A 441 31.67 -16.77 -5.33
N VAL A 442 32.45 -16.14 -4.47
CA VAL A 442 32.87 -14.74 -4.56
C VAL A 442 34.38 -14.65 -4.47
N GLN A 443 35.01 -13.90 -5.37
CA GLN A 443 36.41 -13.53 -5.27
C GLN A 443 36.56 -12.01 -5.23
N VAL A 444 37.32 -11.52 -4.26
CA VAL A 444 37.65 -10.11 -4.09
C VAL A 444 39.16 -9.95 -4.12
N LYS A 445 39.67 -9.15 -5.05
CA LYS A 445 41.07 -8.72 -5.08
C LYS A 445 41.15 -7.23 -4.75
N TYR A 446 42.05 -6.85 -3.87
CA TYR A 446 42.29 -5.46 -3.50
C TYR A 446 43.77 -5.09 -3.63
N ASP A 447 44.03 -3.81 -3.89
CA ASP A 447 45.37 -3.27 -4.11
C ASP A 447 45.43 -1.79 -3.71
N ASP A 448 46.64 -1.23 -3.59
CA ASP A 448 46.90 0.18 -3.24
C ASP A 448 46.12 0.70 -2.01
N LEU A 449 45.96 -0.12 -0.96
CA LEU A 449 45.22 0.29 0.25
C LEU A 449 45.86 1.52 0.92
N LYS A 450 45.10 2.61 1.03
CA LYS A 450 45.46 3.87 1.71
C LYS A 450 46.10 3.60 3.07
N ARG A 451 45.42 2.82 3.91
CA ARG A 451 45.97 2.20 5.13
C ARG A 451 45.45 0.77 5.28
N ALA A 452 46.22 -0.07 5.96
CA ALA A 452 45.84 -1.42 6.38
C ALA A 452 45.79 -1.49 7.92
N GLY A 453 45.24 -2.57 8.47
CA GLY A 453 45.17 -2.84 9.91
C GLY A 453 43.80 -3.38 10.35
N ASP A 454 43.68 -3.73 11.63
CA ASP A 454 42.49 -4.40 12.16
C ASP A 454 41.18 -3.60 12.05
N GLU A 455 41.25 -2.26 12.00
CA GLU A 455 40.10 -1.37 11.77
C GLU A 455 39.63 -1.31 10.31
N VAL A 456 40.44 -1.76 9.34
CA VAL A 456 40.11 -1.67 7.91
C VAL A 456 39.48 -2.99 7.48
N LYS A 457 38.16 -3.00 7.31
CA LYS A 457 37.39 -4.21 7.00
C LYS A 457 37.06 -4.30 5.53
N LEU A 458 37.26 -5.49 4.93
CA LEU A 458 36.49 -5.91 3.77
C LEU A 458 35.13 -6.42 4.24
N ARG A 459 34.06 -5.90 3.64
CA ARG A 459 32.69 -6.36 3.81
C ARG A 459 32.14 -6.81 2.47
N ILE A 460 31.41 -7.93 2.48
CA ILE A 460 30.78 -8.52 1.29
C ILE A 460 29.31 -8.75 1.64
N ALA A 461 28.40 -8.15 0.88
CA ALA A 461 26.96 -8.26 1.05
C ALA A 461 26.35 -9.01 -0.14
N LEU A 462 25.40 -9.93 0.15
CA LEU A 462 24.50 -10.47 -0.87
C LEU A 462 23.24 -9.60 -0.94
N VAL A 463 22.90 -9.21 -2.15
CA VAL A 463 21.91 -8.18 -2.46
C VAL A 463 20.91 -8.74 -3.45
N GLU A 464 19.61 -8.47 -3.27
CA GLU A 464 18.59 -8.80 -4.26
C GLU A 464 18.24 -7.53 -5.07
N ASP A 465 18.53 -7.57 -6.37
CA ASP A 465 18.49 -6.42 -7.30
C ASP A 465 17.13 -5.71 -7.30
N ARG A 466 16.05 -6.50 -7.35
CA ARG A 466 14.67 -6.01 -7.29
C ARG A 466 13.74 -7.05 -6.68
N VAL A 467 13.18 -6.71 -5.52
CA VAL A 467 12.13 -7.47 -4.83
C VAL A 467 10.76 -6.89 -5.19
N ARG A 468 9.78 -7.72 -5.49
CA ARG A 468 8.38 -7.30 -5.61
C ARG A 468 7.67 -7.55 -4.29
N TYR A 469 7.21 -6.49 -3.64
CA TYR A 469 6.39 -6.55 -2.43
C TYR A 469 5.48 -5.32 -2.36
N ALA A 470 4.17 -5.52 -2.25
CA ALA A 470 3.17 -4.46 -2.22
C ALA A 470 3.09 -3.86 -0.80
N ALA A 471 4.02 -2.97 -0.49
CA ALA A 471 4.24 -2.43 0.84
C ALA A 471 3.11 -1.48 1.31
N PRO A 472 2.80 -1.45 2.62
CA PRO A 472 1.81 -0.54 3.20
C PRO A 472 2.04 0.96 2.92
N ASN A 473 3.29 1.40 2.69
CA ASN A 473 3.61 2.77 2.28
C ASN A 473 3.36 3.08 0.78
N GLY A 474 2.89 2.10 0.00
CA GLY A 474 2.58 2.27 -1.42
C GLY A 474 3.76 2.03 -2.37
N GLN A 475 4.91 1.56 -1.89
CA GLN A 475 5.94 0.99 -2.75
C GLN A 475 5.53 -0.41 -3.24
N ARG A 476 5.97 -0.79 -4.45
CA ARG A 476 5.71 -2.11 -5.04
C ARG A 476 6.98 -2.87 -5.44
N PHE A 477 8.05 -2.14 -5.72
CA PHE A 477 9.38 -2.68 -5.96
C PHE A 477 10.36 -2.03 -4.99
N HIS A 478 11.29 -2.84 -4.48
CA HIS A 478 12.33 -2.45 -3.54
C HIS A 478 13.66 -2.93 -4.14
N TYR A 479 14.68 -2.07 -4.18
CA TYR A 479 15.81 -2.24 -5.08
C TYR A 479 17.13 -2.34 -4.32
N GLN A 480 18.02 -3.25 -4.74
CA GLN A 480 19.28 -3.53 -4.05
C GLN A 480 19.09 -3.88 -2.56
N VAL A 481 18.10 -4.71 -2.24
CA VAL A 481 17.73 -5.08 -0.86
C VAL A 481 18.76 -6.06 -0.29
N VAL A 482 19.38 -5.71 0.84
CA VAL A 482 20.46 -6.54 1.42
C VAL A 482 19.91 -7.73 2.20
N ARG A 483 20.32 -8.92 1.79
CA ARG A 483 19.84 -10.20 2.36
C ARG A 483 20.77 -10.76 3.44
N GLY A 484 22.06 -10.44 3.41
CA GLY A 484 23.01 -10.82 4.46
C GLY A 484 24.45 -10.46 4.11
N PHE A 485 25.37 -10.57 5.08
CA PHE A 485 26.80 -10.37 4.87
C PHE A 485 27.59 -11.67 4.98
N VAL A 486 28.58 -11.85 4.11
CA VAL A 486 29.48 -13.01 4.15
C VAL A 486 30.45 -12.83 5.33
N GLY A 487 30.43 -13.77 6.27
CA GLY A 487 31.11 -13.62 7.57
C GLY A 487 30.42 -12.65 8.53
N GLY A 488 29.23 -12.13 8.19
CA GLY A 488 28.47 -11.16 8.99
C GLY A 488 29.00 -9.73 8.90
N VAL A 489 28.22 -8.78 9.42
CA VAL A 489 28.46 -7.32 9.24
C VAL A 489 29.79 -6.80 9.74
N ALA A 490 30.49 -7.52 10.62
CA ALA A 490 31.77 -7.10 11.16
C ALA A 490 32.84 -6.96 10.07
N GLY A 491 32.81 -7.83 9.06
CA GLY A 491 33.80 -7.86 7.97
C GLY A 491 35.16 -8.43 8.39
N THR A 492 35.99 -8.75 7.39
CA THR A 492 37.33 -9.32 7.59
C THR A 492 38.40 -8.22 7.60
N PRO A 493 39.30 -8.16 8.61
CA PRO A 493 40.33 -7.13 8.67
C PRO A 493 41.41 -7.33 7.59
N LEU A 494 41.73 -6.24 6.88
CA LEU A 494 42.76 -6.19 5.83
C LEU A 494 44.09 -5.75 6.42
N LYS A 495 44.96 -6.72 6.72
CA LYS A 495 46.26 -6.48 7.37
C LYS A 495 47.40 -6.14 6.39
N THR A 496 47.18 -6.29 5.09
CA THR A 496 48.12 -5.96 3.99
C THR A 496 47.55 -4.87 3.09
N LYS A 497 48.40 -4.21 2.29
CA LYS A 497 47.96 -3.19 1.30
C LYS A 497 47.40 -3.76 0.00
N SER A 498 47.63 -5.04 -0.25
CA SER A 498 47.09 -5.79 -1.37
C SER A 498 46.83 -7.23 -0.95
N GLY A 499 45.97 -7.92 -1.69
CA GLY A 499 45.63 -9.30 -1.40
C GLY A 499 44.39 -9.79 -2.15
N MET A 500 44.00 -11.01 -1.83
CA MET A 500 42.81 -11.67 -2.36
C MET A 500 42.04 -12.33 -1.21
N HIS A 501 40.72 -12.32 -1.30
CA HIS A 501 39.80 -13.00 -0.40
C HIS A 501 38.79 -13.78 -1.25
N ALA A 502 38.46 -14.99 -0.82
CA ALA A 502 37.46 -15.83 -1.49
C ALA A 502 36.50 -16.39 -0.43
N ALA A 503 35.21 -16.43 -0.76
CA ALA A 503 34.17 -16.94 0.12
C ALA A 503 32.97 -17.45 -0.69
N THR A 504 32.23 -18.41 -0.13
CA THR A 504 31.04 -19.01 -0.74
C THR A 504 29.80 -18.68 0.08
N ILE A 505 28.66 -18.50 -0.58
CA ILE A 505 27.36 -18.18 0.04
C ILE A 505 26.35 -19.24 -0.40
N ASP A 506 25.72 -19.94 0.55
CA ASP A 506 24.58 -20.82 0.26
C ASP A 506 23.27 -20.01 0.34
N THR A 507 22.61 -19.83 -0.81
CA THR A 507 21.35 -19.08 -0.91
C THR A 507 20.19 -19.79 -0.23
N ASP A 508 20.22 -21.11 -0.11
CA ASP A 508 19.14 -21.90 0.47
C ASP A 508 19.27 -21.94 1.99
N GLN A 509 20.49 -22.02 2.51
CA GLN A 509 20.78 -21.76 3.92
C GLN A 509 20.36 -20.34 4.31
N LEU A 510 20.64 -19.33 3.47
CA LEU A 510 20.23 -17.94 3.69
C LEU A 510 18.70 -17.75 3.64
N ARG A 511 18.02 -18.33 2.64
CA ARG A 511 16.54 -18.30 2.56
C ARG A 511 15.93 -18.90 3.83
N THR A 512 16.51 -20.01 4.30
CA THR A 512 16.07 -20.71 5.52
C THR A 512 16.32 -19.88 6.79
N SER A 513 17.45 -19.17 6.90
CA SER A 513 17.75 -18.35 8.07
C SER A 513 16.87 -17.08 8.13
N LEU A 514 16.65 -16.41 7.00
CA LEU A 514 15.76 -15.25 6.89
C LEU A 514 14.30 -15.63 7.13
N GLY A 515 13.83 -16.74 6.54
CA GLY A 515 12.48 -17.27 6.75
C GLY A 515 12.22 -17.61 8.22
N ARG A 516 13.20 -18.22 8.91
CA ARG A 516 13.12 -18.48 10.35
C ARG A 516 13.07 -17.20 11.17
N TYR A 517 13.96 -16.23 10.90
CA TYR A 517 13.99 -14.95 11.59
C TYR A 517 12.64 -14.20 11.49
N LEU A 518 12.08 -14.04 10.29
CA LEU A 518 10.79 -13.39 10.10
C LEU A 518 9.63 -14.17 10.76
N THR A 519 9.75 -15.49 10.90
CA THR A 519 8.77 -16.34 11.60
C THR A 519 8.84 -16.15 13.12
N GLU A 520 10.04 -16.05 13.71
CA GLU A 520 10.19 -15.78 15.14
C GLU A 520 9.81 -14.34 15.49
N PHE A 521 10.24 -13.35 14.69
CA PHE A 521 9.83 -11.95 14.87
C PHE A 521 8.31 -11.78 14.76
N GLY A 522 7.67 -12.50 13.83
CA GLY A 522 6.21 -12.50 13.66
C GLY A 522 5.41 -12.97 14.88
N LYS A 523 6.04 -13.66 15.85
CA LYS A 523 5.42 -14.01 17.15
C LYS A 523 5.44 -12.87 18.15
N VAL A 524 6.35 -11.91 17.99
CA VAL A 524 6.55 -10.74 18.87
C VAL A 524 5.78 -9.54 18.33
N ALA A 525 5.86 -9.27 17.02
CA ALA A 525 5.17 -8.18 16.36
C ALA A 525 4.58 -8.62 15.01
N ARG A 526 3.28 -8.36 14.81
CA ARG A 526 2.52 -8.79 13.63
C ARG A 526 3.06 -8.12 12.36
N LEU A 527 3.68 -8.92 11.47
CA LEU A 527 4.03 -8.50 10.11
C LEU A 527 2.77 -8.07 9.33
N PRO A 528 2.88 -7.17 8.33
CA PRO A 528 1.71 -6.65 7.62
C PRO A 528 0.86 -7.75 6.97
N ASP A 529 1.53 -8.81 6.52
CA ASP A 529 0.94 -10.00 5.91
C ASP A 529 1.86 -11.23 5.99
N ASP A 530 1.39 -12.33 5.43
CA ASP A 530 2.05 -13.63 5.43
C ASP A 530 3.07 -13.81 4.28
N GLU A 531 3.26 -12.79 3.43
CA GLU A 531 4.28 -12.85 2.37
C GLU A 531 5.70 -12.89 2.96
N ARG A 532 6.53 -13.78 2.42
CA ARG A 532 7.97 -13.87 2.72
C ARG A 532 8.73 -13.77 1.40
N PRO A 533 8.91 -12.56 0.85
CA PRO A 533 9.51 -12.34 -0.47
C PRO A 533 11.02 -12.61 -0.42
N LEU A 534 11.38 -13.89 -0.44
CA LEU A 534 12.74 -14.46 -0.29
C LEU A 534 13.07 -15.36 -1.49
N ASP A 535 12.73 -14.88 -2.70
CA ASP A 535 12.94 -15.60 -3.95
C ASP A 535 14.43 -15.89 -4.20
N LEU A 536 15.29 -14.87 -4.00
CA LEU A 536 16.74 -14.90 -4.24
C LEU A 536 17.11 -15.24 -5.69
N LYS A 537 16.28 -14.75 -6.64
CA LYS A 537 16.38 -15.07 -8.09
C LYS A 537 17.24 -14.09 -8.88
N ARG A 538 17.31 -12.81 -8.47
CA ARG A 538 18.16 -11.78 -9.09
C ARG A 538 19.11 -11.22 -8.04
N LEU A 539 20.25 -11.87 -7.91
CA LEU A 539 21.24 -11.54 -6.88
C LEU A 539 22.38 -10.72 -7.46
N LYS A 540 22.92 -9.83 -6.63
CA LYS A 540 24.22 -9.18 -6.82
C LYS A 540 25.09 -9.46 -5.61
N VAL A 541 26.39 -9.38 -5.81
CA VAL A 541 27.36 -9.26 -4.71
C VAL A 541 27.90 -7.85 -4.72
N VAL A 542 27.95 -7.23 -3.55
CA VAL A 542 28.60 -5.94 -3.31
C VAL A 542 29.75 -6.16 -2.34
N ALA A 543 30.97 -5.80 -2.74
CA ALA A 543 32.13 -5.78 -1.87
C ALA A 543 32.58 -4.34 -1.64
N PHE A 544 32.93 -3.99 -0.41
CA PHE A 544 33.46 -2.67 -0.08
C PHE A 544 34.48 -2.73 1.05
N ILE A 545 35.40 -1.78 1.05
CA ILE A 545 36.43 -1.65 2.08
C ILE A 545 36.15 -0.40 2.90
N GLN A 546 36.02 -0.56 4.22
CA GLN A 546 35.68 0.51 5.16
C GLN A 546 36.64 0.55 6.34
N ASP A 547 37.01 1.76 6.76
CA ASP A 547 37.74 2.03 7.99
C ASP A 547 36.75 2.25 9.15
N ASP A 548 36.67 1.32 10.10
CA ASP A 548 35.71 1.38 11.22
C ASP A 548 35.99 2.54 12.20
N LYS A 549 37.23 3.06 12.24
CA LYS A 549 37.58 4.19 13.11
C LYS A 549 37.06 5.53 12.57
N SER A 550 37.00 5.69 11.25
CA SER A 550 36.53 6.91 10.59
C SER A 550 35.17 6.77 9.91
N ARG A 551 34.66 5.54 9.82
CA ARG A 551 33.57 5.09 8.94
C ARG A 551 33.82 5.32 7.45
N GLU A 552 34.99 5.82 6.98
CA GLU A 552 35.24 6.07 5.55
C GLU A 552 35.23 4.76 4.74
N VAL A 553 34.32 4.65 3.76
CA VAL A 553 34.41 3.63 2.71
C VAL A 553 35.44 4.08 1.66
N PHE A 554 36.55 3.35 1.57
CA PHE A 554 37.67 3.63 0.67
C PHE A 554 37.33 3.35 -0.80
N GLN A 555 36.63 2.25 -1.07
CA GLN A 555 36.22 1.81 -2.40
C GLN A 555 35.07 0.79 -2.28
N ALA A 556 34.21 0.73 -3.30
CA ALA A 556 33.18 -0.30 -3.46
C ALA A 556 33.18 -0.89 -4.88
N ALA A 557 32.66 -2.10 -5.02
CA ALA A 557 32.47 -2.81 -6.29
C ALA A 557 31.19 -3.65 -6.22
N GLN A 558 30.51 -3.81 -7.36
CA GLN A 558 29.29 -4.60 -7.50
C GLN A 558 29.38 -5.48 -8.74
N VAL A 559 28.93 -6.73 -8.64
CA VAL A 559 28.71 -7.63 -9.78
C VAL A 559 27.35 -8.31 -9.67
N ASP A 560 26.72 -8.57 -10.81
CA ASP A 560 25.57 -9.46 -10.88
C ASP A 560 26.02 -10.92 -10.66
N VAL A 561 25.21 -11.71 -9.95
CA VAL A 561 25.40 -13.15 -9.82
C VAL A 561 24.78 -13.83 -11.05
N PRO A 562 25.51 -14.69 -11.78
CA PRO A 562 24.95 -15.44 -12.91
C PRO A 562 23.70 -16.22 -12.51
N THR A 563 22.69 -16.22 -13.37
CA THR A 563 21.51 -17.07 -13.22
C THR A 563 21.84 -18.55 -13.45
N GLU A 564 21.04 -19.44 -12.86
CA GLU A 564 21.18 -20.88 -13.11
C GLU A 564 20.93 -21.20 -14.59
N GLY A 565 21.82 -21.99 -15.20
CA GLY A 565 21.76 -22.32 -16.62
C GLY A 565 22.42 -21.30 -17.57
N SER A 566 23.00 -20.20 -17.07
CA SER A 566 23.83 -19.29 -17.87
C SER A 566 25.33 -19.46 -17.57
N GLN A 567 25.97 -20.38 -18.31
CA GLN A 567 27.42 -20.52 -18.52
C GLN A 567 27.66 -20.84 -20.00
#